data_AF-A0AA91TUA5-F1
#
_entry.id   AF-A0AA91TUA5-F1
#
_cell.length_a   1.000
_cell.length_b   1.000
_cell.length_c   1.000
_cell.angle_alpha   90.00
_cell.angle_beta   90.00
_cell.angle_gamma   90.00
#
_symmetry.space_group_name_H-M   'P 1'
#
loop_
_entity.id
_entity.type
_entity.pdbx_description
1 polymer ?
#
loop_
_entity_poly.entity_id
_entity_poly.type
_entity_poly.pdbx_seq_one_letter_code
_entity_poly.pdbx_strand_id
1 'polypeptide(L)'
;MKRKWEVIIGMAGMVLCVLFLGGFSLTMTSMDTETYKETVFPILQEGVSFGEMQDSLEAMNVLAIWFGITLVLVLAFVIVATAFIWRNRHPRWAGVLYLVAGFSTLIGTQFIAFPIAFLFFLAGTLCLLRKGVNVSQKGEGYVSNHC
;
A
#
# COMPACT_ATOMS: atom_id res chain seq x y z
N MET A 1 8.60 -12.99 18.54
CA MET A 1 7.77 -11.84 18.11
C MET A 1 6.30 -12.12 18.41
N LYS A 2 5.62 -11.34 19.26
CA LYS A 2 4.20 -11.54 19.57
C LYS A 2 3.25 -11.05 18.45
N ARG A 3 3.76 -10.33 17.43
CA ARG A 3 3.02 -9.66 16.33
C ARG A 3 3.33 -10.22 14.93
N LYS A 4 3.54 -11.54 14.80
CA LYS A 4 3.93 -12.17 13.51
C LYS A 4 2.90 -11.92 12.39
N TRP A 5 1.61 -12.03 12.70
CA TRP A 5 0.52 -11.85 11.73
C TRP A 5 0.46 -10.44 11.13
N GLU A 6 0.66 -9.39 11.93
CA GLU A 6 0.67 -7.99 11.47
C GLU A 6 1.79 -7.77 10.44
N VAL A 7 2.98 -8.29 10.72
CA VAL A 7 4.15 -8.20 9.83
C VAL A 7 3.94 -9.04 8.56
N ILE A 8 3.38 -10.24 8.67
CA ILE A 8 3.11 -11.09 7.50
C ILE A 8 2.12 -10.41 6.54
N ILE A 9 1.02 -9.84 7.06
CA ILE A 9 0.02 -9.16 6.24
C ILE A 9 0.62 -7.89 5.61
N GLY A 10 1.37 -7.10 6.39
CA GLY A 10 2.07 -5.93 5.88
C GLY A 10 3.11 -6.25 4.80
N MET A 11 3.86 -7.34 4.97
CA MET A 11 4.83 -7.81 3.98
C MET A 11 4.16 -8.37 2.72
N ALA A 12 3.05 -9.10 2.85
CA ALA A 12 2.27 -9.55 1.72
C ALA A 12 1.75 -8.36 0.89
N GLY A 13 1.19 -7.34 1.57
CA GLY A 13 0.78 -6.09 0.93
C GLY A 13 1.95 -5.36 0.25
N MET A 14 3.13 -5.33 0.87
CA MET A 14 4.35 -4.76 0.27
C MET A 14 4.73 -5.46 -1.03
N VAL A 15 4.79 -6.80 -1.02
CA VAL A 15 5.15 -7.59 -2.21
C VAL A 15 4.15 -7.35 -3.34
N LEU A 16 2.85 -7.37 -3.03
CA LEU A 16 1.79 -7.05 -4.00
C LEU A 16 1.93 -5.62 -4.56
N CYS A 17 2.24 -4.63 -3.72
CA CYS A 17 2.49 -3.25 -4.16
C CYS A 17 3.66 -3.17 -5.13
N VAL A 18 4.78 -3.83 -4.84
CA VAL A 18 5.96 -3.86 -5.71
C VAL A 18 5.64 -4.53 -7.05
N LEU A 19 4.95 -5.67 -7.02
CA LEU A 19 4.59 -6.38 -8.24
C LEU A 19 3.62 -5.56 -9.10
N PHE A 20 2.60 -4.95 -8.50
CA PHE A 20 1.57 -4.23 -9.23
C PHE A 20 2.03 -2.84 -9.67
N LEU A 21 2.38 -1.95 -8.72
CA LEU A 21 2.78 -0.58 -9.05
C LEU A 21 4.17 -0.55 -9.66
N GLY A 22 5.10 -1.31 -9.10
CA GLY A 22 6.48 -1.35 -9.58
C GLY A 22 6.60 -2.07 -10.91
N GLY A 23 5.90 -3.20 -11.08
CA GLY A 23 5.81 -3.90 -12.35
C GLY A 23 5.23 -3.00 -13.44
N PHE A 24 4.07 -2.37 -13.18
CA PHE A 24 3.47 -1.44 -14.14
C PHE A 24 4.39 -0.26 -14.48
N SER A 25 4.95 0.39 -13.45
CA SER A 25 5.84 1.55 -13.61
C SER A 25 7.05 1.21 -14.47
N LEU A 26 7.72 0.10 -14.15
CA LEU A 26 8.91 -0.34 -14.87
C LEU A 26 8.56 -0.76 -16.30
N THR A 27 7.52 -1.57 -16.48
CA THR A 27 7.13 -2.05 -17.82
C THR A 27 6.78 -0.90 -18.75
N MET A 28 5.98 0.08 -18.31
CA MET A 28 5.61 1.21 -19.17
C MET A 28 6.79 2.12 -19.49
N THR A 29 7.66 2.40 -18.51
CA THR A 29 8.81 3.29 -18.73
C THR A 29 9.94 2.64 -19.52
N SER A 30 10.03 1.31 -19.54
CA SER A 30 11.02 0.57 -20.33
C SER A 30 10.52 0.15 -21.72
N MET A 31 9.23 0.34 -22.02
CA MET A 31 8.62 -0.15 -23.26
C MET A 31 8.87 0.84 -24.41
N ASP A 32 9.28 0.31 -25.56
CA ASP A 32 9.40 1.09 -26.79
C ASP A 32 8.04 1.41 -27.41
N THR A 33 7.98 2.53 -28.13
CA THR A 33 6.79 3.04 -28.83
C THR A 33 6.14 2.00 -29.75
N GLU A 34 6.94 1.20 -30.46
CA GLU A 34 6.47 0.15 -31.37
C GLU A 34 5.76 -0.99 -30.61
N THR A 35 6.33 -1.44 -29.49
CA THR A 35 5.73 -2.50 -28.66
C THR A 35 4.43 -2.02 -28.01
N TYR A 36 4.38 -0.77 -27.56
CA TYR A 36 3.16 -0.20 -27.02
C TYR A 36 2.03 -0.15 -28.06
N LYS A 37 2.35 0.26 -29.29
CA LYS A 37 1.39 0.33 -30.40
C LYS A 37 0.77 -1.02 -30.72
N GLU A 38 1.55 -2.09 -30.70
CA GLU A 38 1.05 -3.42 -31.02
C GLU A 38 0.27 -4.09 -29.89
N THR A 39 0.62 -3.78 -28.63
CA THR A 39 0.12 -4.54 -27.47
C THR A 39 -0.84 -3.76 -26.59
N VAL A 40 -0.54 -2.51 -26.28
CA VAL A 40 -1.27 -1.71 -25.29
C VAL A 40 -2.30 -0.80 -25.95
N PHE A 41 -1.91 -0.12 -27.04
CA PHE A 41 -2.77 0.82 -27.75
C PHE A 41 -4.12 0.22 -28.22
N PRO A 42 -4.21 -0.98 -28.84
CA PRO A 42 -5.48 -1.55 -29.26
C PRO A 42 -6.42 -1.80 -28.07
N ILE A 43 -5.88 -2.29 -26.94
CA ILE A 43 -6.65 -2.55 -25.71
C ILE A 43 -7.19 -1.24 -25.13
N LEU A 44 -6.39 -0.17 -25.16
CA LEU A 44 -6.80 1.15 -24.69
C LEU A 44 -7.85 1.79 -25.61
N GLN A 45 -7.73 1.66 -26.93
CA GLN A 45 -8.71 2.22 -27.88
C GLN A 45 -10.09 1.57 -27.76
N GLU A 46 -10.16 0.26 -27.45
CA GLU A 46 -11.44 -0.42 -27.21
C GLU A 46 -12.18 0.13 -25.98
N GLY A 47 -11.45 0.65 -24.98
CA GLY A 47 -12.02 1.19 -23.74
C GLY A 47 -12.10 2.71 -23.66
N VAL A 48 -11.23 3.44 -24.36
CA VAL A 48 -11.06 4.90 -24.30
C VAL A 48 -10.68 5.43 -25.68
N SER A 49 -11.46 6.36 -26.22
CA SER A 49 -11.14 7.03 -27.48
C SER A 49 -10.03 8.05 -27.26
N PHE A 50 -8.78 7.60 -27.30
CA PHE A 50 -7.63 8.49 -27.45
C PHE A 50 -7.55 8.92 -28.92
N GLY A 51 -7.42 10.24 -29.14
CA GLY A 51 -7.31 10.82 -30.48
C GLY A 51 -6.01 10.43 -31.15
N GLU A 52 -4.88 10.58 -30.45
CA GLU A 52 -3.56 10.24 -30.96
C GLU A 52 -2.85 9.22 -30.06
N MET A 53 -2.10 8.31 -30.69
CA MET A 53 -1.32 7.29 -29.98
C MET A 53 -0.25 7.90 -29.09
N GLN A 54 0.38 8.98 -29.55
CA GLN A 54 1.45 9.65 -28.80
C GLN A 54 0.92 10.27 -27.49
N ASP A 55 -0.29 10.82 -27.51
CA ASP A 55 -0.95 11.34 -26.30
C ASP A 55 -1.26 10.23 -25.30
N SER A 56 -1.74 9.07 -25.77
CA SER A 56 -2.00 7.91 -24.89
C SER A 56 -0.72 7.35 -24.27
N LEU A 57 0.37 7.33 -25.04
CA LEU A 57 1.69 6.92 -24.58
C LEU A 57 2.23 7.84 -23.50
N GLU A 58 2.16 9.15 -23.74
CA GLU A 58 2.60 10.16 -22.79
C GLU A 58 1.78 10.08 -21.49
N ALA A 59 0.46 9.98 -21.58
CA ALA A 59 -0.42 9.82 -20.42
C ALA A 59 -0.09 8.55 -19.61
N MET A 60 0.15 7.42 -20.28
CA MET A 60 0.54 6.17 -19.62
C MET A 60 1.91 6.28 -18.95
N ASN A 61 2.87 6.93 -19.57
CA ASN A 61 4.20 7.17 -18.98
C ASN A 61 4.12 8.07 -17.75
N VAL A 62 3.32 9.13 -17.78
CA VAL A 62 3.11 10.01 -16.63
C VAL A 62 2.47 9.22 -15.48
N LEU A 63 1.46 8.40 -15.75
CA LEU A 63 0.85 7.52 -14.74
C LEU A 63 1.84 6.50 -14.18
N ALA A 64 2.66 5.89 -15.04
CA ALA A 64 3.69 4.94 -14.66
C ALA A 64 4.71 5.56 -13.71
N ILE A 65 5.18 6.76 -14.01
CA ILE A 65 6.09 7.52 -13.14
C ILE A 65 5.40 7.85 -11.81
N TRP A 66 4.14 8.28 -11.84
CA TRP A 66 3.37 8.59 -10.64
C TRP A 66 3.20 7.36 -9.72
N PHE A 67 2.93 6.19 -10.30
CA PHE A 67 2.86 4.93 -9.57
C PHE A 67 4.22 4.54 -8.98
N GLY A 68 5.31 4.78 -9.71
CA GLY A 68 6.68 4.58 -9.22
C GLY A 68 7.00 5.45 -8.00
N ILE A 69 6.68 6.74 -8.05
CA ILE A 69 6.87 7.67 -6.92
C ILE A 69 6.03 7.23 -5.72
N THR A 70 4.75 6.88 -5.96
CA THR A 70 3.85 6.37 -4.92
C THR A 70 4.41 5.11 -4.26
N LEU A 71 4.96 4.18 -5.06
CA LEU A 71 5.56 2.95 -4.54
C LEU A 71 6.71 3.25 -3.59
N VAL A 72 7.65 4.12 -3.98
CA VAL A 72 8.79 4.48 -3.13
C VAL A 72 8.32 5.07 -1.80
N LEU A 73 7.33 5.96 -1.83
CA LEU A 73 6.73 6.56 -0.64
C LEU A 73 6.11 5.49 0.28
N VAL A 74 5.30 4.59 -0.28
CA VAL A 74 4.63 3.51 0.47
C VAL A 74 5.66 2.56 1.08
N LEU A 75 6.70 2.19 0.33
CA LEU A 75 7.78 1.34 0.82
C LEU A 75 8.50 1.97 2.02
N ALA A 76 8.81 3.27 1.95
CA ALA A 76 9.42 3.99 3.06
C ALA A 76 8.55 3.90 4.32
N PHE A 77 7.24 4.14 4.21
CA PHE A 77 6.32 4.03 5.34
C PHE A 77 6.24 2.62 5.93
N VAL A 78 6.16 1.59 5.08
CA VAL A 78 6.04 0.20 5.54
C VAL A 78 7.33 -0.28 6.21
N ILE A 79 8.50 0.08 5.69
CA ILE A 79 9.80 -0.25 6.30
C ILE A 79 9.90 0.39 7.68
N VAL A 80 9.56 1.68 7.78
CA VAL A 80 9.57 2.40 9.06
C VAL A 80 8.56 1.77 10.04
N ALA A 81 7.34 1.46 9.59
CA ALA A 81 6.33 0.79 10.41
C ALA A 81 6.83 -0.56 10.97
N THR A 82 7.44 -1.36 10.10
CA THR A 82 7.99 -2.69 10.45
C THR A 82 9.13 -2.56 11.46
N ALA A 83 10.03 -1.59 11.28
CA ALA A 83 11.12 -1.30 12.22
C ALA A 83 10.60 -0.88 13.60
N PHE A 84 9.53 -0.07 13.66
CA PHE A 84 8.88 0.32 14.92
C PHE A 84 8.24 -0.86 15.66
N ILE A 85 7.69 -1.85 14.94
CA ILE A 85 7.18 -3.10 15.53
C ILE A 85 8.33 -3.93 16.09
N TRP A 86 9.43 -4.06 15.34
CA TRP A 86 10.58 -4.87 15.75
C TRP A 86 11.25 -4.31 17.00
N ARG A 87 11.43 -2.98 17.07
CA ARG A 87 12.05 -2.31 18.21
C ARG A 87 11.17 -2.26 19.47
N ASN A 88 9.92 -2.77 19.40
CA ASN A 88 8.92 -2.84 20.47
C ASN A 88 8.65 -1.50 21.21
N ARG A 89 9.11 -0.36 20.66
CA ARG A 89 9.11 0.92 21.36
C ARG A 89 7.73 1.58 21.28
N HIS A 90 7.05 1.52 20.12
CA HIS A 90 5.72 2.13 19.95
C HIS A 90 4.84 1.45 18.87
N PRO A 91 4.07 0.40 19.20
CA PRO A 91 3.21 -0.28 18.22
C PRO A 91 2.01 0.55 17.74
N ARG A 92 1.64 1.64 18.43
CA ARG A 92 0.57 2.55 17.98
C ARG A 92 1.00 3.32 16.73
N TRP A 93 2.24 3.83 16.74
CA TRP A 93 2.81 4.55 15.62
C TRP A 93 2.98 3.65 14.40
N ALA A 94 3.37 2.38 14.59
CA ALA A 94 3.40 1.42 13.49
C ALA A 94 2.03 1.20 12.85
N GLY A 95 0.96 1.08 13.64
CA GLY A 95 -0.41 0.96 13.12
C GLY A 95 -0.82 2.18 12.29
N VAL A 96 -0.55 3.39 12.79
CA VAL A 96 -0.82 4.63 12.04
C VAL A 96 -0.02 4.69 10.74
N LEU A 97 1.25 4.30 10.75
CA LEU A 97 2.09 4.28 9.54
C LEU A 97 1.55 3.29 8.49
N TYR A 98 1.04 2.13 8.89
CA TYR A 98 0.37 1.21 7.96
C TYR A 98 -0.92 1.80 7.38
N LEU A 99 -1.71 2.53 8.18
CA LEU A 99 -2.89 3.23 7.66
C LEU A 99 -2.49 4.32 6.66
N VAL A 100 -1.49 5.13 6.99
CA VAL A 100 -0.96 6.17 6.09
C VAL A 100 -0.43 5.55 4.80
N ALA A 101 0.26 4.41 4.87
CA ALA A 101 0.69 3.66 3.70
C ALA A 101 -0.50 3.21 2.84
N GLY A 102 -1.55 2.63 3.45
CA GLY A 102 -2.78 2.26 2.75
C GLY A 102 -3.46 3.43 2.05
N PHE A 103 -3.63 4.57 2.74
CA PHE A 103 -4.20 5.78 2.13
C PHE A 103 -3.34 6.32 1.00
N SER A 104 -2.02 6.32 1.17
CA SER A 104 -1.08 6.74 0.12
C SER A 104 -1.21 5.84 -1.12
N THR A 105 -1.34 4.52 -0.94
CA THR A 105 -1.58 3.57 -2.04
C THR A 105 -2.92 3.85 -2.74
N LEU A 106 -4.00 4.13 -1.99
CA LEU A 106 -5.31 4.46 -2.56
C LEU A 106 -5.29 5.74 -3.39
N ILE A 107 -4.79 6.82 -2.81
CA ILE A 107 -4.75 8.13 -3.46
C ILE A 107 -3.79 8.08 -4.66
N GLY A 108 -2.61 7.47 -4.49
CA GLY A 108 -1.61 7.38 -5.55
C GLY A 108 -2.01 6.50 -6.72
N THR A 109 -2.92 5.54 -6.52
CA THR A 109 -3.44 4.66 -7.59
C THR A 109 -4.86 5.01 -8.05
N GLN A 110 -5.38 6.17 -7.63
CA GLN A 110 -6.74 6.60 -7.98
C GLN A 110 -7.81 5.53 -7.66
N PHE A 111 -7.66 4.88 -6.50
CA PHE A 111 -8.51 3.79 -6.00
C PHE A 111 -8.44 2.45 -6.77
N ILE A 112 -7.58 2.31 -7.78
CA ILE A 112 -7.41 1.06 -8.52
C ILE A 112 -6.82 -0.04 -7.62
N ALA A 113 -5.82 0.28 -6.80
CA ALA A 113 -5.16 -0.70 -5.93
C ALA A 113 -5.88 -0.88 -4.57
N PHE A 114 -7.21 -0.76 -4.53
CA PHE A 114 -8.01 -0.97 -3.32
C PHE A 114 -7.72 -2.31 -2.61
N PRO A 115 -7.63 -3.46 -3.30
CA PRO A 115 -7.35 -4.74 -2.64
C PRO A 115 -5.99 -4.76 -1.92
N ILE A 116 -5.01 -4.06 -2.46
CA ILE A 116 -3.66 -3.98 -1.87
C ILE A 116 -3.68 -3.05 -0.66
N ALA A 117 -4.32 -1.87 -0.80
CA ALA A 117 -4.47 -0.93 0.30
C ALA A 117 -5.25 -1.52 1.49
N PHE A 118 -6.23 -2.38 1.21
CA PHE A 118 -6.98 -3.10 2.23
C PHE A 118 -6.07 -3.97 3.13
N LEU A 119 -5.04 -4.62 2.58
CA LEU A 119 -4.09 -5.39 3.38
C LEU A 119 -3.31 -4.50 4.35
N PHE A 120 -2.91 -3.30 3.92
CA PHE A 120 -2.27 -2.33 4.82
C PHE A 120 -3.21 -1.81 5.89
N PHE A 121 -4.47 -1.56 5.54
CA PHE A 121 -5.49 -1.20 6.53
C PHE A 121 -5.74 -2.31 7.54
N LEU A 122 -5.78 -3.57 7.09
CA LEU A 122 -5.94 -4.72 7.97
C LEU A 122 -4.75 -4.84 8.93
N ALA A 123 -3.52 -4.73 8.42
CA ALA A 123 -2.31 -4.75 9.25
C ALA A 123 -2.28 -3.61 10.27
N GLY A 124 -2.61 -2.38 9.84
CA GLY A 124 -2.67 -1.20 10.70
C GLY A 124 -3.75 -1.31 11.77
N THR A 125 -4.95 -1.74 11.39
CA THR A 125 -6.09 -1.91 12.31
C THR A 125 -5.81 -2.99 13.35
N LEU A 126 -5.24 -4.13 12.95
CA LEU A 126 -4.82 -5.18 13.88
C LEU A 126 -3.76 -4.68 14.87
N CYS A 127 -2.79 -3.87 14.41
CA CYS A 127 -1.79 -3.26 15.28
C CYS A 127 -2.42 -2.37 16.37
N LEU A 128 -3.48 -1.64 16.03
CA LEU A 128 -4.22 -0.73 16.92
C LEU A 128 -5.16 -1.50 17.87
N LEU A 129 -6.02 -2.37 17.33
CA LEU A 129 -7.04 -3.13 18.09
C LEU A 129 -6.43 -4.06 19.12
N ARG A 130 -5.34 -4.75 18.79
CA ARG A 130 -4.68 -5.69 19.73
C ARG A 130 -4.11 -5.00 20.97
N LYS A 131 -3.91 -3.68 20.92
CA LYS A 131 -3.55 -2.89 22.11
C LYS A 131 -4.78 -2.37 22.85
N GLY A 132 -5.91 -2.12 22.17
CA GLY A 132 -7.19 -1.83 22.84
C GLY A 132 -7.58 -2.93 23.83
N VAL A 133 -7.44 -4.19 23.43
CA VAL A 133 -7.69 -5.36 24.31
C VAL A 133 -6.76 -5.40 25.53
N ASN A 134 -5.48 -5.06 25.37
CA ASN A 134 -4.52 -5.01 26.49
C ASN A 134 -4.70 -3.79 27.41
N VAL A 135 -5.36 -2.73 26.94
CA VAL A 135 -5.71 -1.56 27.76
C VAL A 135 -7.03 -1.82 28.51
N SER A 136 -8.01 -2.47 27.88
CA SER A 136 -9.27 -2.86 28.51
C SER A 136 -9.07 -3.81 29.70
N GLN A 137 -8.17 -4.80 29.54
CA GLN A 137 -7.79 -5.72 30.64
C GLN A 137 -7.07 -5.03 31.80
N LYS A 138 -6.49 -3.84 31.60
CA LYS A 138 -5.88 -3.05 32.67
C LYS A 138 -6.90 -2.14 33.38
N GLY A 139 -8.09 -1.93 32.79
CA GLY A 139 -9.19 -1.17 33.38
C GLY A 139 -10.15 -2.01 34.22
N GLU A 140 -10.36 -3.28 33.87
CA GLU A 140 -11.23 -4.19 34.64
C GLU A 140 -10.55 -4.75 35.90
N GLY A 141 -9.22 -4.75 35.97
CA GLY A 141 -8.47 -5.18 37.16
C GLY A 141 -8.51 -4.21 38.35
N TYR A 142 -9.15 -3.04 38.22
CA TYR A 142 -9.23 -2.02 39.28
C TYR A 142 -10.63 -1.87 39.89
N VAL A 143 -11.65 -2.58 39.37
CA VAL A 143 -13.03 -2.47 39.88
C VAL A 143 -13.39 -3.60 40.87
N SER A 144 -12.50 -4.56 41.11
CA SER A 144 -12.77 -5.71 42.00
C SER A 144 -11.88 -5.73 43.25
N ASN A 145 -11.70 -4.60 43.95
CA ASN A 145 -11.11 -4.60 45.30
C ASN A 145 -11.36 -3.28 46.07
N HIS A 146 -12.61 -2.85 46.17
CA HIS A 146 -13.04 -2.08 47.34
C HIS A 146 -14.44 -2.54 47.73
N CYS A 147 -14.56 -2.80 49.04
CA CYS A 147 -15.63 -3.45 49.79
C CYS A 147 -17.07 -3.06 49.41
#